data_AF-A0A2I0INV4-F1
#
_entry.id   AF-A0A2I0INV4-F1
#
_cell.length_a   1.000
_cell.length_b   1.000
_cell.length_c   1.000
_cell.angle_alpha   90.00
_cell.angle_beta   90.00
_cell.angle_gamma   90.00
#
_symmetry.space_group_name_H-M   'P 1'
#
loop_
_entity.id
_entity.type
_entity.pdbx_description
1 polymer ?
#
loop_
_entity_poly.entity_id
_entity_poly.type
_entity_poly.pdbx_seq_one_letter_code
_entity_poly.pdbx_strand_id
1 'polypeptide(L)'
;MPPPVCSCTGVPRQCYKWGSGGWQSSCCTTTMSMYPLPAVPNKRHARVGGRKMSGGAFGKLLSRLAAEGHDLSSPVDLKDHWAKHGTNRYITIK
;
A
#
# COMPACT_ATOMS: atom_id res chain seq x y z
N MET A 1 6.06 -7.26 13.64
CA MET A 1 4.85 -7.23 12.80
C MET A 1 5.21 -7.73 11.41
N PRO A 2 4.45 -8.68 10.84
CA PRO A 2 4.67 -9.14 9.47
C PRO A 2 4.47 -8.02 8.42
N PRO A 3 5.10 -8.13 7.24
CA PRO A 3 4.81 -7.25 6.11
C PRO A 3 3.31 -7.30 5.76
N PRO A 4 2.66 -6.16 5.50
CA PRO A 4 1.27 -6.14 5.09
C PRO A 4 1.08 -6.78 3.72
N VAL A 5 -0.15 -7.23 3.47
CA VAL A 5 -0.56 -7.84 2.21
C VAL A 5 -1.62 -6.97 1.53
N CYS A 6 -1.95 -7.33 0.30
CA CYS A 6 -3.01 -6.69 -0.46
C CYS A 6 -3.79 -7.75 -1.24
N SER A 7 -5.09 -7.88 -0.95
CA SER A 7 -5.97 -8.88 -1.56
C SER A 7 -6.80 -8.38 -2.75
N CYS A 8 -6.39 -7.28 -3.39
CA CYS A 8 -7.09 -6.70 -4.56
C CYS A 8 -7.43 -7.71 -5.66
N THR A 9 -6.61 -8.74 -5.82
CA THR A 9 -6.73 -9.80 -6.84
C THR A 9 -7.45 -11.04 -6.32
N GLY A 10 -8.09 -11.00 -5.15
CA GLY A 10 -8.68 -12.16 -4.47
C GLY A 10 -7.67 -13.04 -3.71
N VAL A 11 -6.38 -12.94 -4.04
CA VAL A 11 -5.27 -13.60 -3.34
C VAL A 11 -4.44 -12.56 -2.58
N PRO A 12 -4.10 -12.77 -1.29
CA PRO A 12 -3.24 -11.86 -0.54
C PRO A 12 -1.82 -11.88 -1.11
N ARG A 13 -1.39 -10.74 -1.67
CA ARG A 13 -0.02 -10.55 -2.18
C ARG A 13 0.75 -9.63 -1.24
N GLN A 14 1.97 -10.02 -0.89
CA GLN A 14 2.84 -9.21 -0.03
C GLN A 14 3.10 -7.83 -0.66
N CYS A 15 2.98 -6.78 0.15
CA CYS A 15 3.37 -5.42 -0.22
C CYS A 15 4.89 -5.23 -0.08
N TYR A 16 5.46 -4.32 -0.85
CA TYR A 16 6.88 -3.98 -0.77
C TYR A 16 7.08 -2.66 -0.02
N LYS A 17 8.26 -2.50 0.58
CA LYS A 17 8.66 -1.27 1.25
C LYS A 17 8.74 -0.12 0.25
N TRP A 18 8.27 1.05 0.67
CA TRP A 18 8.30 2.27 -0.13
C TRP A 18 8.62 3.49 0.73
N GLY A 19 9.68 4.23 0.36
CA GLY A 19 10.10 5.42 1.09
C GLY A 19 10.50 5.17 2.55
N SER A 20 10.34 6.17 3.40
CA SER A 20 10.64 6.06 4.84
C SER A 20 9.50 5.34 5.58
N GLY A 21 9.62 4.02 5.69
CA GLY A 21 8.71 3.16 6.46
C GLY A 21 7.34 2.92 5.82
N GLY A 22 7.11 3.40 4.59
CA GLY A 22 5.86 3.19 3.86
C GLY A 22 5.78 1.85 3.13
N TRP A 23 4.64 1.63 2.51
CA TRP A 23 4.30 0.41 1.79
C TRP A 23 3.69 0.72 0.43
N GLN A 24 3.90 -0.18 -0.50
CA GLN A 24 3.31 -0.12 -1.82
C GLN A 24 2.73 -1.47 -2.24
N SER A 25 1.53 -1.44 -2.83
CA SER A 25 0.84 -2.60 -3.34
C SER A 25 1.61 -3.24 -4.49
N SER A 26 1.69 -4.56 -4.46
CA SER A 26 2.25 -5.38 -5.53
C SER A 26 1.22 -5.82 -6.57
N CYS A 27 -0.08 -5.66 -6.29
CA CYS A 27 -1.16 -6.28 -7.07
C CYS A 27 -2.25 -5.32 -7.53
N CYS A 28 -2.25 -4.05 -7.12
CA CYS A 28 -3.23 -3.09 -7.61
C CYS A 28 -2.75 -1.65 -7.66
N THR A 29 -3.24 -0.93 -8.66
CA THR A 29 -3.26 0.53 -8.76
C THR A 29 -4.64 1.03 -8.31
N THR A 30 -4.99 2.27 -8.63
CA THR A 30 -6.33 2.82 -8.42
C THR A 30 -7.36 2.28 -9.41
N THR A 31 -6.94 1.90 -10.61
CA THR A 31 -7.82 1.52 -11.73
C THR A 31 -7.67 0.07 -12.15
N MET A 32 -6.72 -0.67 -11.56
CA MET A 32 -6.37 -2.01 -11.99
C MET A 32 -6.01 -2.88 -10.80
N SER A 33 -6.46 -4.13 -10.84
CA SER A 33 -6.11 -5.17 -9.89
C SER A 33 -5.61 -6.40 -10.64
N MET A 34 -4.30 -6.59 -10.70
CA MET A 34 -3.65 -7.76 -11.30
C MET A 34 -2.27 -7.98 -10.69
N TYR A 35 -1.83 -9.23 -10.65
CA TYR A 35 -0.50 -9.58 -10.15
C TYR A 35 0.21 -10.52 -11.15
N PRO A 36 1.46 -10.22 -11.54
CA PRO A 36 2.20 -9.00 -11.21
C PRO A 36 1.65 -7.77 -11.97
N LEU A 37 1.88 -6.56 -11.44
CA LEU A 37 1.54 -5.33 -12.16
C LEU A 37 2.30 -5.24 -13.51
N PRO A 38 1.73 -4.63 -14.57
CA PRO A 38 2.34 -4.54 -15.89
C PRO A 38 3.72 -3.90 -15.88
N ALA A 39 4.57 -4.25 -16.84
CA ALA A 39 5.85 -3.59 -17.05
C ALA A 39 5.64 -2.14 -17.52
N VAL A 40 6.57 -1.24 -17.15
CA VAL A 40 6.56 0.13 -17.66
C VAL A 40 7.18 0.13 -19.06
N PRO A 41 6.48 0.63 -20.10
CA PRO A 41 6.91 0.49 -21.50
C PRO A 41 8.28 1.12 -21.81
N ASN A 42 8.78 2.03 -20.96
CA ASN A 42 10.05 2.74 -21.16
C ASN A 42 11.09 2.48 -20.05
N LYS A 43 10.90 1.46 -19.20
CA LYS A 43 11.87 1.10 -18.15
C LYS A 43 12.07 -0.40 -18.09
N ARG A 44 13.24 -0.85 -18.53
CA ARG A 44 13.66 -2.25 -18.44
C ARG A 44 13.62 -2.69 -16.97
N HIS A 45 12.92 -3.80 -16.69
CA HIS A 45 12.73 -4.39 -15.37
C HIS A 45 11.88 -3.60 -14.35
N ALA A 46 11.25 -2.48 -14.73
CA ALA A 46 10.33 -1.77 -13.84
C ALA A 46 8.86 -2.14 -14.14
N ARG A 47 8.05 -2.23 -13.08
CA ARG A 47 6.59 -2.41 -13.17
C ARG A 47 5.87 -1.13 -12.77
N VAL A 48 4.63 -1.00 -13.22
CA VAL A 48 3.73 0.07 -12.78
C VAL A 48 3.67 0.04 -11.25
N GLY A 49 3.84 1.20 -10.63
CA GLY A 49 3.77 1.32 -9.19
C GLY A 49 2.33 1.13 -8.71
N GLY A 50 2.11 0.22 -7.76
CA GLY A 50 0.82 0.06 -7.11
C GLY A 50 0.46 1.20 -6.15
N ARG A 51 -0.71 1.09 -5.51
CA ARG A 51 -1.17 2.04 -4.47
C ARG A 51 -0.14 2.15 -3.34
N LYS A 52 0.03 3.34 -2.77
CA LYS A 52 1.06 3.66 -1.77
C LYS A 52 0.44 4.11 -0.45
N MET A 53 1.15 3.84 0.64
CA MET A 53 0.87 4.32 1.98
C MET A 53 2.17 4.78 2.64
N SER A 54 2.20 5.96 3.24
CA SER A 54 3.38 6.44 3.98
C SER A 54 3.54 5.70 5.31
N GLY A 55 4.75 5.70 5.87
CA GLY A 55 5.01 5.08 7.18
C GLY A 55 4.17 5.70 8.31
N GLY A 56 3.99 7.02 8.29
CA GLY A 56 3.13 7.70 9.26
C GLY A 56 1.65 7.34 9.14
N ALA A 57 1.14 7.18 7.90
CA ALA A 57 -0.23 6.73 7.69
C ALA A 57 -0.42 5.26 8.12
N PHE A 58 0.57 4.42 7.83
CA PHE A 58 0.57 3.03 8.27
C PHE A 58 0.60 2.93 9.79
N GLY A 59 1.46 3.70 10.47
CA GLY A 59 1.50 3.74 11.93
C GLY A 59 0.15 4.12 12.55
N LYS A 60 -0.53 5.14 12.01
CA LYS A 60 -1.87 5.53 12.46
C LYS A 60 -2.91 4.44 12.24
N LEU A 61 -2.83 3.72 11.12
CA LEU A 61 -3.68 2.56 10.86
C LEU A 61 -3.45 1.47 11.91
N LEU A 62 -2.19 1.14 12.22
CA LEU A 62 -1.89 0.14 13.25
C LEU A 62 -2.40 0.53 14.63
N SER A 63 -2.20 1.79 15.04
CA SER A 63 -2.72 2.26 16.33
C SER A 63 -4.25 2.17 16.39
N ARG A 64 -4.94 2.48 15.29
CA ARG A 64 -6.40 2.35 15.20
C ARG A 64 -6.84 0.89 15.28
N LEU A 65 -6.23 0.00 14.49
CA LEU A 65 -6.56 -1.42 14.49
C LEU A 65 -6.29 -2.06 15.87
N ALA A 66 -5.19 -1.70 16.52
CA ALA A 66 -4.90 -2.14 17.89
C ALA A 66 -5.96 -1.66 18.90
N ALA A 67 -6.41 -0.40 18.79
CA ALA A 67 -7.47 0.14 19.64
C ALA A 67 -8.84 -0.52 19.39
N GLU A 68 -9.10 -0.98 18.16
CA GLU A 68 -10.27 -1.78 17.78
C GLU A 68 -10.12 -3.27 18.21
N GLY A 69 -8.99 -3.66 18.80
CA GLY A 69 -8.75 -5.03 19.30
C GLY A 69 -8.28 -6.03 18.25
N HIS A 70 -7.87 -5.58 17.06
CA HIS A 70 -7.33 -6.46 16.03
C HIS A 70 -5.96 -7.02 16.42
N ASP A 71 -5.75 -8.31 16.13
CA ASP A 71 -4.45 -8.95 16.29
C ASP A 71 -3.45 -8.50 15.21
N LEU A 72 -2.39 -7.80 15.64
CA LEU A 72 -1.32 -7.32 14.78
C LEU A 72 -0.17 -8.34 14.60
N SER A 73 -0.30 -9.55 15.15
CA SER A 73 0.60 -10.67 14.84
C SER A 73 0.40 -11.17 13.41
N SER A 74 -0.81 -10.98 12.86
CA SER A 74 -1.19 -11.32 11.49
C SER A 74 -0.91 -10.18 10.48
N PRO A 75 -0.64 -10.50 9.20
CA PRO A 75 -0.48 -9.49 8.16
C PRO A 75 -1.75 -8.66 7.98
N VAL A 76 -1.62 -7.33 8.05
CA VAL A 76 -2.72 -6.42 7.75
C VAL A 76 -2.93 -6.36 6.24
N ASP A 77 -4.17 -6.58 5.80
CA ASP A 77 -4.56 -6.43 4.40
C ASP A 77 -4.89 -4.96 4.10
N LEU A 78 -4.11 -4.35 3.21
CA LEU A 78 -4.24 -2.92 2.90
C LEU A 78 -5.31 -2.62 1.83
N LYS A 79 -5.98 -3.62 1.25
CA LYS A 79 -6.96 -3.46 0.14
C LYS A 79 -7.90 -2.26 0.34
N ASP A 80 -8.47 -2.13 1.53
CA ASP A 80 -9.44 -1.10 1.90
C ASP A 80 -8.84 0.06 2.73
N HIS A 81 -7.54 -0.02 3.03
CA HIS A 81 -6.83 0.97 3.84
C HIS A 81 -5.87 1.85 3.04
N TRP A 82 -5.59 1.52 1.78
CA TRP A 82 -4.78 2.37 0.91
C TRP A 82 -5.27 3.82 0.97
N ALA A 83 -4.32 4.76 0.96
CA ALA A 83 -4.66 6.17 0.92
C ALA A 83 -5.60 6.41 -0.27
N LYS A 84 -6.83 6.87 0.02
CA LYS A 84 -7.71 7.43 -1.01
C LYS A 84 -6.95 8.60 -1.64
N HIS A 85 -7.00 8.70 -2.96
CA HIS A 85 -6.26 9.70 -3.74
C HIS A 85 -6.34 11.09 -3.07
N GLY A 86 -5.21 11.77 -2.89
CA GLY A 86 -5.21 13.20 -2.53
C GLY A 86 -4.74 13.62 -1.13
N THR A 87 -4.16 12.75 -0.28
CA THR A 87 -3.52 13.23 0.97
C THR A 87 -2.12 13.80 0.78
N ASN A 88 -1.79 14.28 -0.43
CA ASN A 88 -0.54 14.97 -0.70
C ASN A 88 -0.63 16.40 -0.13
N ARG A 89 -0.49 16.54 1.19
CA ARG A 89 -0.47 17.85 1.89
C ARG A 89 0.86 18.58 1.70
N TYR A 90 1.34 18.63 0.46
CA TYR A 90 2.37 19.58 0.03
C TYR A 90 1.80 20.39 -1.12
N ILE A 91 0.73 21.15 -0.85
CA ILE A 91 0.45 22.34 -1.65
C ILE A 91 1.35 23.41 -1.04
N THR A 92 2.54 23.58 -1.61
CA THR A 92 3.28 24.82 -1.39
C THR A 92 2.51 25.90 -2.13
N ILE A 93 1.61 26.59 -1.44
CA ILE A 93 1.08 27.87 -1.92
C ILE A 93 2.26 28.83 -1.85
N LYS A 94 2.69 29.32 -3.01
CA LYS A 94 3.70 30.37 -3.14
C LYS A 94 2.99 31.66 -3.50
#